data_AF-A0A448AH60-F1
#
_entry.id   AF-A0A448AH60-F1
#
_cell.length_a   1.000
_cell.length_b   1.000
_cell.length_c   1.000
_cell.angle_alpha   90.00
_cell.angle_beta   90.00
_cell.angle_gamma   90.00
#
_symmetry.space_group_name_H-M   'P 1'
#
loop_
_entity.id
_entity.type
_entity.pdbx_description
1 polymer ?
#
loop_
_entity_poly.entity_id
_entity_poly.type
_entity_poly.pdbx_seq_one_letter_code
_entity_poly.pdbx_strand_id
1 'polypeptide(L)'
;MFCKTCGKEVNQNAEFCLNCGVNPQTGNAYCYNCGVNTNPEQVVCVACGVNLEKNVSRNADSNDAKAFCKGCGSKVNEKAEICTSCGINPLNGHNYCQNCGATTTAEQEVCTSCGVRVSGKARNRESSKYTTSDSSYKSYSEYYQNEFSAIEKSNEEYQGKFNLVAFFFTTIWSLTKGMWQLAIIDAVIYLIPFVGIPLSVVFGILVGRKANYLYYRKEKYGEQLPKDWSILFDFINQK
;
A
#
# COMPACT_ATOMS: atom_id res chain seq x y z
N MET A 1 -28.51 -11.29 -8.09
CA MET A 1 -28.03 -10.90 -6.75
C MET A 1 -29.20 -11.06 -5.79
N PHE A 2 -29.01 -10.90 -4.49
CA PHE A 2 -30.07 -11.01 -3.49
C PHE A 2 -30.33 -9.65 -2.82
N CYS A 3 -31.60 -9.37 -2.51
CA CYS A 3 -31.99 -8.18 -1.77
C CYS A 3 -31.46 -8.27 -0.33
N LYS A 4 -30.71 -7.26 0.13
CA LYS A 4 -30.14 -7.22 1.50
C LYS A 4 -31.18 -7.01 2.60
N THR A 5 -32.43 -6.73 2.23
CA THR A 5 -33.54 -6.52 3.17
C THR A 5 -34.45 -7.75 3.32
N CYS A 6 -34.77 -8.47 2.24
CA CYS A 6 -35.71 -9.61 2.29
C CYS A 6 -35.14 -10.94 1.78
N GLY A 7 -33.89 -10.95 1.30
CA GLY A 7 -33.20 -12.18 0.86
C GLY A 7 -33.72 -12.78 -0.45
N LYS A 8 -34.67 -12.13 -1.15
CA LYS A 8 -35.14 -12.62 -2.46
C LYS A 8 -34.18 -12.26 -3.58
N GLU A 9 -34.11 -13.14 -4.58
CA GLU A 9 -33.36 -12.89 -5.80
C GLU A 9 -33.91 -11.67 -6.54
N VAL A 10 -32.99 -10.83 -7.01
CA VAL A 10 -33.28 -9.64 -7.80
C VAL A 10 -32.26 -9.51 -8.93
N ASN A 11 -32.67 -8.82 -9.99
CA ASN A 11 -31.78 -8.41 -11.06
C ASN A 11 -30.65 -7.52 -10.51
N GLN A 12 -29.44 -7.64 -11.05
CA GLN A 12 -28.29 -6.86 -10.62
C GLN A 12 -28.46 -5.34 -10.84
N ASN A 13 -29.31 -4.96 -11.80
CA ASN A 13 -29.62 -3.58 -12.17
C ASN A 13 -30.97 -3.10 -11.60
N ALA A 14 -31.60 -3.86 -10.70
CA ALA A 14 -32.88 -3.47 -10.13
C ALA A 14 -32.74 -2.25 -9.20
N GLU A 15 -33.48 -1.17 -9.48
CA GLU A 15 -33.53 0.03 -8.64
C GLU A 15 -34.30 -0.21 -7.33
N PHE A 16 -35.32 -1.07 -7.37
CA PHE A 16 -36.13 -1.48 -6.23
C PHE A 16 -36.43 -2.99 -6.28
N CYS A 17 -36.63 -3.60 -5.12
CA CYS A 17 -37.00 -5.01 -5.01
C CYS A 17 -38.51 -5.20 -5.26
N LEU A 18 -38.89 -6.02 -6.23
CA LEU A 18 -40.30 -6.33 -6.50
C LEU A 18 -41.01 -7.11 -5.37
N ASN A 19 -40.24 -7.72 -4.44
CA ASN A 19 -40.82 -8.50 -3.34
C ASN A 19 -41.07 -7.68 -2.06
N CYS A 20 -40.28 -6.63 -1.79
CA CYS A 20 -40.42 -5.84 -0.56
C CYS A 20 -40.44 -4.31 -0.77
N GLY A 21 -40.29 -3.83 -2.00
CA GLY A 21 -40.31 -2.41 -2.35
C GLY A 21 -39.05 -1.61 -1.97
N VAL A 22 -38.14 -2.18 -1.18
CA VAL A 22 -36.91 -1.52 -0.73
C VAL A 22 -35.81 -1.63 -1.81
N ASN A 23 -34.90 -0.64 -1.85
CA ASN A 23 -33.71 -0.73 -2.69
C ASN A 23 -32.90 -2.00 -2.34
N PRO A 24 -32.59 -2.90 -3.29
CA PRO A 24 -31.99 -4.19 -2.96
C PRO A 24 -30.58 -4.11 -2.35
N GLN A 25 -29.90 -2.98 -2.50
CA GLN A 25 -28.56 -2.73 -1.99
C GLN A 25 -28.58 -2.09 -0.59
N THR A 26 -29.75 -1.66 -0.11
CA THR A 26 -29.91 -1.10 1.23
C THR A 26 -30.25 -2.19 2.25
N GLY A 27 -29.69 -2.07 3.46
CA GLY A 27 -29.84 -3.04 4.55
C GLY A 27 -28.65 -3.99 4.71
N ASN A 28 -28.74 -4.85 5.73
CA ASN A 28 -27.70 -5.78 6.18
C ASN A 28 -28.29 -7.09 6.76
N ALA A 29 -29.56 -7.38 6.52
CA ALA A 29 -30.21 -8.58 7.02
C ALA A 29 -29.89 -9.82 6.18
N TYR A 30 -29.54 -9.65 4.90
CA TYR A 30 -29.20 -10.75 4.01
C TYR A 30 -27.95 -10.47 3.18
N CYS A 31 -27.20 -11.53 2.88
CA CYS A 31 -26.05 -11.48 1.98
C CYS A 31 -26.50 -11.19 0.55
N TYR A 32 -25.96 -10.13 -0.07
CA TYR A 32 -26.27 -9.74 -1.45
C TYR A 32 -25.85 -10.79 -2.50
N ASN A 33 -24.97 -11.73 -2.13
CA ASN A 33 -24.41 -12.71 -3.05
C ASN A 33 -25.05 -14.09 -2.95
N CYS A 34 -25.36 -14.59 -1.75
CA CYS A 34 -25.94 -15.93 -1.56
C CYS A 34 -27.31 -15.95 -0.86
N GLY A 35 -27.84 -14.80 -0.43
CA GLY A 35 -29.17 -14.71 0.17
C GLY A 35 -29.32 -15.26 1.58
N VAL A 36 -28.25 -15.72 2.23
CA VAL A 36 -28.30 -16.16 3.64
C VAL A 36 -28.52 -14.97 4.57
N ASN A 37 -29.17 -15.22 5.71
CA ASN A 37 -29.32 -14.24 6.78
C ASN A 37 -27.95 -13.84 7.35
N THR A 38 -27.76 -12.55 7.62
CA THR A 38 -26.53 -11.96 8.14
C THR A 38 -26.81 -11.17 9.41
N ASN A 39 -25.86 -11.17 10.34
CA ASN A 39 -25.93 -10.28 11.51
C ASN A 39 -25.65 -8.83 11.07
N PRO A 40 -26.37 -7.81 11.59
CA PRO A 40 -26.11 -6.41 11.30
C PRO A 40 -24.64 -5.93 11.43
N GLU A 41 -23.87 -6.51 12.36
CA GLU A 41 -22.45 -6.18 12.61
C GLU A 41 -21.48 -7.05 11.80
N GLN A 42 -21.99 -7.97 10.98
CA GLN A 42 -21.19 -8.92 10.23
C GLN A 42 -20.52 -8.25 9.02
N VAL A 43 -19.18 -8.26 9.00
CA VAL A 43 -18.39 -7.68 7.90
C VAL A 43 -18.26 -8.64 6.71
N VAL A 44 -18.20 -9.96 6.96
CA VAL A 44 -18.02 -10.99 5.91
C VAL A 44 -19.08 -12.07 6.06
N CYS A 45 -19.71 -12.47 4.96
CA CYS A 45 -20.65 -13.59 4.94
C CYS A 45 -19.94 -14.91 5.27
N VAL A 46 -20.26 -15.51 6.41
CA VAL A 46 -19.66 -16.79 6.85
C VAL A 46 -20.07 -17.99 5.97
N ALA A 47 -21.15 -17.87 5.21
CA ALA A 47 -21.62 -18.95 4.33
C ALA A 47 -20.91 -18.96 2.96
N CYS A 48 -20.54 -17.79 2.42
CA CYS A 48 -19.98 -17.70 1.06
C CYS A 48 -18.71 -16.86 0.93
N GLY A 49 -18.23 -16.25 2.02
CA GLY A 49 -16.94 -15.56 2.08
C GLY A 49 -16.90 -14.17 1.45
N VAL A 50 -18.05 -13.62 1.03
CA VAL A 50 -18.12 -12.27 0.45
C VAL A 50 -18.13 -11.19 1.53
N ASN A 51 -17.55 -10.03 1.22
CA ASN A 51 -17.56 -8.87 2.09
C ASN A 51 -18.89 -8.09 1.96
N LEU A 52 -19.58 -7.86 3.07
CA LEU A 52 -20.93 -7.30 3.15
C LEU A 52 -20.98 -5.77 3.14
N GLU A 53 -19.85 -5.10 3.41
CA GLU A 53 -19.72 -3.63 3.45
C GLU A 53 -19.48 -3.02 2.07
N LYS A 54 -19.01 -3.83 1.11
CA LYS A 54 -18.73 -3.35 -0.24
C LYS A 54 -20.03 -3.08 -0.98
N ASN A 55 -20.33 -1.80 -1.23
CA ASN A 55 -21.35 -1.42 -2.19
C ASN A 55 -20.97 -1.99 -3.56
N VAL A 56 -21.87 -2.78 -4.17
CA VAL A 56 -21.63 -3.39 -5.49
C VAL A 56 -21.57 -2.27 -6.53
N SER A 57 -20.42 -1.65 -6.69
CA SER A 57 -20.14 -0.73 -7.79
C SER A 57 -20.33 -1.51 -9.10
N ARG A 58 -21.09 -0.94 -10.03
CA ARG A 58 -21.56 -1.59 -11.27
C ARG A 58 -20.45 -1.99 -12.25
N ASN A 59 -19.19 -1.71 -11.96
CA ASN A 59 -18.05 -2.21 -12.73
C ASN A 59 -17.50 -3.47 -12.07
N ALA A 60 -18.20 -4.58 -12.29
CA ALA A 60 -17.57 -5.89 -12.25
C ALA A 60 -16.79 -6.03 -13.55
N ASP A 61 -15.54 -5.57 -13.58
CA ASP A 61 -14.59 -6.01 -14.60
C ASP A 61 -14.40 -7.52 -14.40
N SER A 62 -15.19 -8.25 -15.18
CA SER A 62 -15.31 -9.69 -15.22
C SER A 62 -14.08 -10.25 -15.92
N ASN A 63 -13.01 -10.55 -15.18
CA ASN A 63 -11.97 -11.46 -15.66
C ASN A 63 -11.24 -12.27 -14.57
N ASP A 64 -11.51 -12.03 -13.27
CA ASP A 64 -10.94 -12.83 -12.17
C ASP A 64 -12.00 -13.78 -11.57
N ALA A 65 -12.53 -14.71 -12.37
CA ALA A 65 -13.41 -15.76 -11.85
C ALA A 65 -12.61 -16.70 -10.93
N LYS A 66 -12.81 -16.59 -9.62
CA LYS A 66 -12.19 -17.47 -8.61
C LYS A 66 -13.04 -18.73 -8.44
N ALA A 67 -12.59 -19.87 -8.97
CA ALA A 67 -13.31 -21.13 -8.81
C ALA A 67 -12.86 -21.92 -7.55
N PHE A 68 -11.56 -21.93 -7.25
CA PHE A 68 -10.98 -22.69 -6.13
C PHE A 68 -9.95 -21.89 -5.33
N CYS A 69 -9.82 -22.19 -4.03
CA CYS A 69 -8.84 -21.56 -3.14
C CYS A 69 -7.43 -22.11 -3.36
N LYS A 70 -6.44 -21.23 -3.59
CA LYS A 70 -5.03 -21.61 -3.81
C LYS A 70 -4.31 -22.11 -2.55
N GLY A 71 -4.92 -21.94 -1.38
CA GLY A 71 -4.36 -22.39 -0.10
C GLY A 71 -4.82 -23.78 0.34
N CYS A 72 -6.06 -24.17 0.06
CA CYS A 72 -6.64 -25.45 0.51
C CYS A 72 -7.35 -26.26 -0.58
N GLY A 73 -7.50 -25.73 -1.79
CA GLY A 73 -8.15 -26.42 -2.91
C GLY A 73 -9.68 -26.45 -2.87
N SER A 74 -10.34 -25.94 -1.81
CA SER A 74 -11.80 -25.95 -1.73
C SER A 74 -12.42 -25.01 -2.77
N LYS A 75 -13.59 -25.39 -3.31
CA LYS A 75 -14.41 -24.53 -4.17
C LYS A 75 -14.82 -23.27 -3.41
N VAL A 76 -14.69 -22.11 -4.04
CA VAL A 76 -15.07 -20.81 -3.45
C VAL A 76 -16.06 -20.09 -4.34
N ASN A 77 -16.74 -19.11 -3.77
CA ASN A 77 -17.54 -18.19 -4.57
C ASN A 77 -16.62 -17.23 -5.34
N GLU A 78 -16.99 -16.86 -6.56
CA GLU A 78 -16.23 -15.94 -7.40
C GLU A 78 -15.95 -14.60 -6.72
N LYS A 79 -16.90 -14.12 -5.91
CA LYS A 79 -16.80 -12.85 -5.16
C LYS A 79 -16.25 -13.02 -3.74
N ALA A 80 -15.82 -14.23 -3.36
CA ALA A 80 -15.29 -14.47 -2.03
C ALA A 80 -13.97 -13.69 -1.81
N GLU A 81 -13.92 -12.95 -0.71
CA GLU A 81 -12.69 -12.31 -0.21
C GLU A 81 -11.97 -13.25 0.77
N ILE A 82 -12.72 -14.08 1.49
CA ILE A 82 -12.18 -15.07 2.44
C ILE A 82 -12.71 -16.46 2.08
N CYS A 83 -11.83 -17.45 2.07
CA CYS A 83 -12.20 -18.85 1.94
C CYS A 83 -12.83 -19.34 3.25
N THR A 84 -14.08 -19.81 3.19
CA THR A 84 -14.79 -20.32 4.37
C THR A 84 -14.25 -21.65 4.88
N SER A 85 -13.49 -22.39 4.05
CA SER A 85 -12.93 -23.70 4.43
C SER A 85 -11.60 -23.59 5.21
N CYS A 86 -10.81 -22.55 4.96
CA CYS A 86 -9.46 -22.42 5.55
C CYS A 86 -9.13 -21.02 6.09
N GLY A 87 -10.05 -20.05 5.97
CA GLY A 87 -9.91 -18.72 6.55
C GLY A 87 -8.94 -17.77 5.82
N ILE A 88 -8.23 -18.20 4.79
CA ILE A 88 -7.33 -17.31 4.01
C ILE A 88 -8.03 -16.73 2.78
N ASN A 89 -7.43 -15.69 2.18
CA ASN A 89 -7.89 -15.18 0.89
C ASN A 89 -7.72 -16.26 -0.20
N PRO A 90 -8.75 -16.56 -1.04
CA PRO A 90 -8.67 -17.62 -2.04
C PRO A 90 -7.53 -17.48 -3.07
N LEU A 91 -7.00 -16.27 -3.26
CA LEU A 91 -5.88 -16.01 -4.17
C LEU A 91 -4.50 -16.17 -3.51
N ASN A 92 -4.45 -16.20 -2.17
CA ASN A 92 -3.20 -16.32 -1.44
C ASN A 92 -2.79 -17.79 -1.39
N GLY A 93 -1.68 -18.12 -2.05
CA GLY A 93 -1.13 -19.48 -2.07
C GLY A 93 -0.68 -19.94 -3.45
N HIS A 94 -0.02 -21.09 -3.48
CA HIS A 94 0.50 -21.75 -4.68
C HIS A 94 0.41 -23.28 -4.60
N ASN A 95 -0.28 -23.81 -3.58
CA ASN A 95 -0.37 -25.25 -3.33
C ASN A 95 -1.53 -25.91 -4.10
N TYR A 96 -2.46 -25.11 -4.62
CA TYR A 96 -3.62 -25.60 -5.36
C TYR A 96 -3.91 -24.72 -6.58
N CYS A 97 -4.41 -25.36 -7.64
CA CYS A 97 -4.83 -24.70 -8.87
C CYS A 97 -6.14 -23.92 -8.64
N GLN A 98 -6.14 -22.63 -8.97
CA GLN A 98 -7.33 -21.78 -8.85
C GLN A 98 -8.47 -22.20 -9.81
N ASN A 99 -8.16 -22.90 -10.90
CA ASN A 99 -9.12 -23.29 -11.92
C ASN A 99 -9.79 -24.64 -11.62
N CYS A 100 -9.06 -25.63 -11.10
CA CYS A 100 -9.60 -26.99 -10.90
C CYS A 100 -9.44 -27.55 -9.48
N GLY A 101 -8.75 -26.85 -8.57
CA GLY A 101 -8.53 -27.30 -7.19
C GLY A 101 -7.49 -28.41 -7.02
N ALA A 102 -6.84 -28.88 -8.09
CA ALA A 102 -5.77 -29.88 -8.00
C ALA A 102 -4.54 -29.32 -7.28
N THR A 103 -3.82 -30.18 -6.55
CA THR A 103 -2.56 -29.82 -5.87
C THR A 103 -1.49 -29.41 -6.88
N THR A 104 -0.77 -28.34 -6.58
CA THR A 104 0.35 -27.82 -7.37
C THR A 104 1.57 -27.62 -6.48
N THR A 105 2.77 -27.68 -7.07
CA THR A 105 4.01 -27.35 -6.35
C THR A 105 4.36 -25.85 -6.51
N ALA A 106 5.20 -25.33 -5.62
CA ALA A 106 5.57 -23.90 -5.62
C ALA A 106 6.26 -23.42 -6.91
N GLU A 107 6.90 -24.32 -7.64
CA GLU A 107 7.66 -24.05 -8.87
C GLU A 107 6.88 -24.42 -10.13
N GLN A 108 5.69 -25.01 -10.00
CA GLN A 108 4.90 -25.48 -11.13
C GLN A 108 4.30 -24.32 -11.92
N GLU A 109 4.63 -24.21 -13.21
CA GLU A 109 4.13 -23.16 -14.12
C GLU A 109 2.79 -23.52 -14.79
N VAL A 110 2.51 -24.81 -14.94
CA VAL A 110 1.31 -25.32 -15.62
C VAL A 110 0.67 -26.41 -14.77
N CYS A 111 -0.63 -26.30 -14.54
CA CYS A 111 -1.38 -27.30 -13.80
C CYS A 111 -1.43 -28.58 -14.63
N THR A 112 -0.82 -29.65 -14.15
CA THR A 112 -0.79 -30.94 -14.84
C THR A 112 -2.15 -31.62 -14.90
N SER A 113 -3.12 -31.19 -14.07
CA SER A 113 -4.48 -31.75 -14.07
C SER A 113 -5.46 -31.05 -15.01
N CYS A 114 -5.26 -29.77 -15.33
CA CYS A 114 -6.21 -29.01 -16.18
C CYS A 114 -5.57 -28.18 -17.30
N GLY A 115 -4.23 -28.19 -17.43
CA GLY A 115 -3.51 -27.47 -18.47
C GLY A 115 -3.47 -25.94 -18.31
N VAL A 116 -4.19 -25.38 -17.34
CA VAL A 116 -4.14 -23.94 -17.06
C VAL A 116 -2.80 -23.58 -16.42
N ARG A 117 -2.24 -22.44 -16.83
CA ARG A 117 -1.06 -21.86 -16.16
C ARG A 117 -1.40 -21.56 -14.71
N VAL A 118 -0.82 -22.31 -13.78
CA VAL A 118 -0.76 -21.89 -12.39
C VAL A 118 0.31 -20.82 -12.34
N SER A 119 -0.01 -19.63 -11.85
CA SER A 119 0.99 -18.58 -11.67
C SER A 119 2.02 -19.05 -10.64
N GLY A 120 3.02 -19.80 -11.13
CA GLY A 120 4.16 -20.34 -10.39
C GLY A 120 5.14 -19.21 -10.18
N LYS A 121 5.22 -18.79 -8.91
CA LYS A 121 5.71 -17.48 -8.49
C LYS A 121 4.95 -16.36 -9.23
N ALA A 122 4.45 -15.38 -8.49
CA ALA A 122 4.61 -14.04 -9.05
C ALA A 122 6.09 -13.99 -9.42
N ARG A 123 6.44 -13.90 -10.72
CA ARG A 123 7.64 -13.14 -11.03
C ARG A 123 7.57 -11.95 -10.07
N ASN A 124 8.69 -11.53 -9.53
CA ASN A 124 8.81 -10.10 -9.24
C ASN A 124 8.66 -9.33 -10.57
N ARG A 125 7.57 -9.51 -11.34
CA ARG A 125 6.65 -8.44 -11.64
C ARG A 125 6.24 -7.85 -10.30
N GLU A 126 7.16 -7.04 -9.81
CA GLU A 126 6.94 -5.66 -9.42
C GLU A 126 6.11 -4.96 -10.53
N SER A 127 4.94 -5.51 -10.85
CA SER A 127 3.89 -4.82 -11.56
C SER A 127 3.17 -4.12 -10.43
N SER A 128 3.68 -2.95 -10.09
CA SER A 128 2.88 -1.74 -10.00
C SER A 128 1.46 -1.97 -9.47
N LYS A 129 1.34 -2.69 -8.36
CA LYS A 129 0.32 -2.40 -7.38
C LYS A 129 0.99 -1.35 -6.50
N TYR A 130 0.86 -0.13 -7.00
CA TYR A 130 0.73 1.05 -6.18
C TYR A 130 -0.47 0.80 -5.24
N THR A 131 -0.32 -0.12 -4.29
CA THR A 131 -1.09 -0.11 -3.06
C THR A 131 -0.59 1.11 -2.35
N THR A 132 -1.25 2.22 -2.64
CA THR A 132 -1.68 3.24 -1.69
C THR A 132 -0.98 3.12 -0.34
N SER A 133 0.33 3.38 -0.29
CA SER A 133 0.81 4.29 0.72
C SER A 133 0.13 5.60 0.37
N ASP A 134 -0.50 6.18 1.37
CA ASP A 134 -1.22 7.43 1.33
C ASP A 134 -0.81 8.39 0.22
N SER A 135 -1.81 9.10 -0.26
CA SER A 135 -1.75 10.36 -1.02
C SER A 135 -0.64 11.38 -0.66
N SER A 136 0.18 11.12 0.36
CA SER A 136 1.13 12.01 1.02
C SER A 136 2.27 12.51 0.12
N TYR A 137 2.86 11.70 -0.77
CA TYR A 137 4.06 12.13 -1.53
C TYR A 137 3.91 12.28 -3.05
N LYS A 138 2.71 12.10 -3.61
CA LYS A 138 2.50 12.13 -5.08
C LYS A 138 2.85 13.48 -5.73
N SER A 139 2.87 14.56 -4.95
CA SER A 139 3.21 15.92 -5.39
C SER A 139 4.72 16.16 -5.56
N TYR A 140 5.60 15.31 -5.04
CA TYR A 140 7.06 15.48 -5.13
C TYR A 140 7.63 14.80 -6.38
N SER A 141 8.91 15.06 -6.70
CA SER A 141 9.57 14.38 -7.81
C SER A 141 9.76 12.88 -7.52
N GLU A 142 9.88 12.07 -8.58
CA GLU A 142 10.11 10.62 -8.49
C GLU A 142 11.27 10.25 -7.56
N TYR A 143 12.34 11.05 -7.56
CA TYR A 143 13.46 10.92 -6.62
C TYR A 143 13.02 10.98 -5.15
N TYR A 144 12.34 12.06 -4.74
CA TYR A 144 11.93 12.23 -3.35
C TYR A 144 10.79 11.26 -2.97
N GLN A 145 9.91 10.92 -3.91
CA GLN A 145 8.90 9.88 -3.69
C GLN A 145 9.53 8.56 -3.27
N ASN A 146 10.55 8.11 -4.01
CA ASN A 146 11.25 6.86 -3.73
C ASN A 146 12.03 6.92 -2.40
N GLU A 147 12.77 8.02 -2.16
CA GLU A 147 13.55 8.17 -0.93
C GLU A 147 12.66 8.26 0.32
N PHE A 148 11.58 9.06 0.30
CA PHE A 148 10.66 9.20 1.43
C PHE A 148 9.92 7.89 1.73
N SER A 149 9.49 7.20 0.68
CA SER A 149 8.85 5.89 0.82
C SER A 149 9.82 4.85 1.41
N ALA A 150 11.10 4.89 1.05
CA ALA A 150 12.11 3.98 1.58
C ALA A 150 12.41 4.26 3.06
N ILE A 151 12.56 5.54 3.43
CA ILE A 151 12.75 5.97 4.83
C ILE A 151 11.56 5.51 5.68
N GLU A 152 10.34 5.75 5.21
CA GLU A 152 9.12 5.37 5.94
C GLU A 152 8.96 3.85 6.09
N LYS A 153 9.20 3.07 5.02
CA LYS A 153 9.12 1.60 5.07
C LYS A 153 10.16 0.98 5.99
N SER A 154 11.32 1.62 6.12
CA SER A 154 12.38 1.19 7.03
C SER A 154 12.15 1.61 8.49
N ASN A 155 11.02 2.26 8.79
CA ASN A 155 10.78 2.86 10.10
C ASN A 155 11.93 3.81 10.53
N GLU A 156 12.40 4.63 9.59
CA GLU A 156 13.52 5.58 9.74
C GLU A 156 14.91 4.99 9.98
N GLU A 157 15.07 3.66 9.86
CA GLU A 157 16.39 3.02 9.91
C GLU A 157 17.26 3.44 8.71
N TYR A 158 16.67 3.51 7.53
CA TYR A 158 17.27 4.12 6.35
C TYR A 158 17.02 5.62 6.35
N GLN A 159 18.10 6.41 6.16
CA GLN A 159 18.07 7.88 6.26
C GLN A 159 18.35 8.57 4.92
N GLY A 160 18.10 7.87 3.81
CA GLY A 160 18.23 8.44 2.47
C GLY A 160 19.65 8.36 1.90
N LYS A 161 19.74 8.52 0.57
CA LYS A 161 21.02 8.65 -0.14
C LYS A 161 21.67 10.00 0.12
N PHE A 162 22.98 10.06 -0.09
CA PHE A 162 23.71 11.33 -0.11
C PHE A 162 23.14 12.25 -1.19
N ASN A 163 22.83 13.48 -0.81
CA ASN A 163 22.29 14.51 -1.70
C ASN A 163 23.41 15.48 -2.11
N LEU A 164 23.92 15.30 -3.33
CA LEU A 164 24.98 16.13 -3.90
C LEU A 164 24.57 17.60 -4.02
N VAL A 165 23.31 17.89 -4.33
CA VAL A 165 22.82 19.27 -4.47
C VAL A 165 22.81 19.97 -3.11
N ALA A 166 22.37 19.27 -2.07
CA ALA A 166 22.41 19.79 -0.71
C ALA A 166 23.83 19.99 -0.17
N PHE A 167 24.83 19.26 -0.68
CA PHE A 167 26.23 19.44 -0.31
C PHE A 167 26.87 20.67 -0.96
N PHE A 168 26.78 20.80 -2.28
CA PHE A 168 27.42 21.91 -3.00
C PHE A 168 26.65 23.23 -2.86
N PHE A 169 25.34 23.15 -2.61
CA PHE A 169 24.45 24.30 -2.56
C PHE A 169 23.54 24.25 -1.33
N THR A 170 24.11 24.03 -0.14
CA THR A 170 23.40 23.89 1.14
C THR A 170 22.38 25.01 1.38
N THR A 171 22.81 26.27 1.25
CA THR A 171 21.94 27.44 1.48
C THR A 171 20.76 27.46 0.50
N ILE A 172 21.05 27.34 -0.80
CA ILE A 172 20.04 27.42 -1.87
C ILE A 172 19.05 26.26 -1.75
N TRP A 173 19.57 25.04 -1.59
CA TRP A 173 18.75 23.85 -1.44
C TRP A 173 17.82 23.95 -0.24
N SER A 174 18.33 24.35 0.93
CA SER A 174 17.54 24.50 2.16
C SER A 174 16.39 25.50 2.00
N LEU A 175 16.65 26.63 1.33
CA LEU A 175 15.62 27.62 0.99
C LEU A 175 14.55 27.03 0.04
N THR A 176 14.96 26.33 -1.03
CA THR A 176 14.00 25.72 -1.97
C THR A 176 13.11 24.66 -1.32
N LYS A 177 13.59 24.01 -0.26
CA LYS A 177 12.85 22.98 0.47
C LYS A 177 12.09 23.55 1.67
N GLY A 178 12.11 24.87 1.88
CA GLY A 178 11.39 25.52 2.98
C GLY A 178 11.96 25.21 4.37
N MET A 179 13.23 24.78 4.44
CA MET A 179 13.98 24.60 5.68
C MET A 179 14.81 25.86 5.97
N TRP A 180 14.12 26.93 6.35
CA TRP A 180 14.73 28.25 6.48
C TRP A 180 15.72 28.34 7.64
N GLN A 181 15.49 27.56 8.72
CA GLN A 181 16.41 27.53 9.86
C GLN A 181 17.79 26.98 9.48
N LEU A 182 17.84 25.92 8.66
CA LEU A 182 19.11 25.39 8.14
C LEU A 182 19.84 26.40 7.26
N ALA A 183 19.11 27.16 6.44
CA ALA A 183 19.71 28.19 5.59
C ALA A 183 20.34 29.33 6.41
N ILE A 184 19.71 29.75 7.52
CA ILE A 184 20.27 30.77 8.41
C ILE A 184 21.55 30.29 9.08
N ILE A 185 21.57 29.05 9.57
CA ILE A 185 22.74 28.47 10.24
C ILE A 185 23.93 28.44 9.29
N ASP A 186 23.73 27.95 8.07
CA ASP A 186 24.76 27.92 7.03
C ASP A 186 25.27 29.34 6.71
N ALA A 187 24.36 30.32 6.57
CA ALA A 187 24.72 31.71 6.33
C ALA A 187 25.55 32.32 7.48
N VAL A 188 25.21 32.03 8.74
CA VAL A 188 25.98 32.50 9.90
C VAL A 188 27.38 31.87 9.92
N ILE A 189 27.52 30.59 9.56
CA ILE A 189 28.83 29.94 9.45
C ILE A 189 29.70 30.66 8.43
N TYR A 190 29.14 31.04 7.27
CA TYR A 190 29.87 31.81 6.24
C TYR A 190 30.36 33.19 6.69
N LEU A 191 29.70 33.82 7.67
CA LEU A 191 30.08 35.14 8.19
C LEU A 191 31.27 35.10 9.16
N ILE A 192 31.73 33.92 9.58
CA ILE A 192 32.84 33.79 10.52
C ILE A 192 34.17 34.00 9.77
N PRO A 193 34.95 35.06 10.07
CA PRO A 193 36.18 35.34 9.36
C PRO A 193 37.21 34.22 9.55
N PHE A 194 37.97 33.91 8.49
CA PHE A 194 39.04 32.92 8.42
C PHE A 194 38.66 31.44 8.64
N VAL A 195 37.57 31.13 9.37
CA VAL A 195 37.15 29.76 9.67
C VAL A 195 35.78 29.38 9.12
N GLY A 196 35.01 30.33 8.60
CA GLY A 196 33.66 30.07 8.08
C GLY A 196 33.64 29.12 6.89
N ILE A 197 34.57 29.28 5.93
CA ILE A 197 34.66 28.41 4.74
C ILE A 197 34.96 26.94 5.09
N PRO A 198 36.00 26.61 5.88
CA PRO A 198 36.23 25.21 6.23
C PRO A 198 35.09 24.61 7.07
N LEU A 199 34.46 25.41 7.96
CA LEU A 199 33.29 24.96 8.72
C LEU A 199 32.07 24.71 7.83
N SER A 200 31.83 25.53 6.80
CA SER A 200 30.71 25.34 5.87
C SER A 200 30.89 24.10 4.99
N VAL A 201 32.13 23.77 4.60
CA VAL A 201 32.42 22.52 3.88
C VAL A 201 32.09 21.30 4.74
N VAL A 202 32.54 21.29 6.01
CA VAL A 202 32.22 20.19 6.94
C VAL A 202 30.71 20.10 7.18
N PHE A 203 30.07 21.25 7.41
CA PHE A 203 28.62 21.33 7.61
C PHE A 203 27.84 20.83 6.38
N GLY A 204 28.25 21.22 5.18
CA GLY A 204 27.68 20.76 3.92
C GLY A 204 27.78 19.25 3.74
N ILE A 205 28.88 18.61 4.16
CA ILE A 205 29.02 17.13 4.10
C ILE A 205 27.98 16.47 5.01
N LEU A 206 27.83 16.97 6.25
CA LEU A 206 26.87 16.45 7.22
C LEU A 206 25.44 16.61 6.73
N VAL A 207 25.09 17.80 6.22
CA VAL A 207 23.77 18.09 5.64
C VAL A 207 23.55 17.24 4.40
N GLY A 208 24.49 17.19 3.46
CA GLY A 208 24.37 16.37 2.24
C GLY A 208 24.09 14.90 2.53
N ARG A 209 24.69 14.34 3.59
CA ARG A 209 24.47 12.96 4.00
C ARG A 209 23.08 12.70 4.59
N LYS A 210 22.48 13.69 5.25
CA LYS A 210 21.15 13.57 5.90
C LYS A 210 20.06 14.38 5.22
N ALA A 211 20.34 15.03 4.10
CA ALA A 211 19.46 15.99 3.45
C ALA A 211 18.08 15.42 3.16
N ASN A 212 18.02 14.21 2.58
CA ASN A 212 16.74 13.56 2.28
C ASN A 212 15.95 13.22 3.55
N TYR A 213 16.63 12.81 4.61
CA TYR A 213 16.01 12.53 5.91
C TYR A 213 15.51 13.79 6.62
N LEU A 214 16.30 14.87 6.62
CA LEU A 214 15.89 16.17 7.14
C LEU A 214 14.65 16.69 6.41
N TYR A 215 14.67 16.58 5.08
CA TYR A 215 13.55 17.01 4.26
C TYR A 215 12.29 16.15 4.52
N TYR A 216 12.45 14.83 4.64
CA TYR A 216 11.38 13.91 5.03
C TYR A 216 10.76 14.30 6.38
N ARG A 217 11.57 14.52 7.42
CA ARG A 217 11.07 14.89 8.75
C ARG A 217 10.34 16.22 8.76
N LYS A 218 10.81 17.18 7.98
CA LYS A 218 10.14 18.48 7.83
C LYS A 218 8.75 18.31 7.21
N GLU A 219 8.60 17.45 6.21
CA GLU A 219 7.29 17.19 5.58
C GLU A 219 6.36 16.34 6.46
N LYS A 220 6.90 15.33 7.17
CA LYS A 220 6.10 14.42 8.00
C LYS A 220 5.73 14.99 9.38
N TYR A 221 6.68 15.68 10.02
CA TYR A 221 6.55 16.15 11.40
C TYR A 221 6.50 17.68 11.52
N GLY A 222 6.69 18.43 10.42
CA GLY A 222 6.75 19.89 10.46
C GLY A 222 8.02 20.45 11.12
N GLU A 223 9.02 19.60 11.39
CA GLU A 223 10.23 19.96 12.11
C GLU A 223 11.22 20.70 11.18
N GLN A 224 11.53 21.96 11.50
CA GLN A 224 12.49 22.77 10.74
C GLN A 224 13.96 22.39 11.01
N LEU A 225 14.23 21.83 12.20
CA LEU A 225 15.51 21.33 12.64
C LEU A 225 15.33 20.00 13.36
N PRO A 226 16.34 19.10 13.32
CA PRO A 226 16.29 17.89 14.12
C PRO A 226 16.33 18.26 15.61
N LYS A 227 15.46 17.63 16.42
CA LYS A 227 15.45 17.80 17.88
C LYS A 227 16.75 17.33 18.53
N ASP A 228 17.37 16.32 17.92
CA ASP A 228 18.68 15.82 18.31
C ASP A 228 19.69 16.02 17.17
N TRP A 229 20.70 16.83 17.42
CA TRP A 229 21.75 17.15 16.46
C TRP A 229 22.74 15.99 16.27
N SER A 230 22.77 15.01 17.16
CA SER A 230 23.58 13.79 17.04
C SER A 230 23.33 13.05 15.72
N ILE A 231 22.10 13.13 15.20
CA ILE A 231 21.67 12.54 13.93
C ILE A 231 22.57 12.95 12.75
N LEU A 232 23.08 14.19 12.74
CA LEU A 232 23.99 14.65 11.69
C LEU A 232 25.37 13.98 11.79
N PHE A 233 25.80 13.65 13.01
CA PHE A 233 27.09 13.05 13.34
C PHE A 233 27.07 11.52 13.46
N ASP A 234 25.90 10.88 13.41
CA ASP A 234 25.81 9.42 13.51
C ASP A 234 26.32 8.73 12.25
N PHE A 235 27.54 8.18 12.31
CA PHE A 235 28.21 7.50 11.20
C PHE A 235 27.78 6.03 11.02
N ILE A 236 26.88 5.50 11.86
CA ILE A 236 26.74 4.05 12.05
C ILE A 236 25.75 3.35 11.09
N ASN A 237 24.77 4.02 10.48
CA ASN A 237 23.66 3.32 9.80
C ASN A 237 23.68 3.36 8.26
N GLN A 238 24.80 3.02 7.63
CA GLN A 238 24.79 2.64 6.21
C GLN A 238 25.50 1.31 6.01
N LYS A 239 24.78 0.22 6.26
CA LYS A 239 25.03 -1.08 5.64
C LYS A 239 23.90 -1.38 4.67
#